data_AF-A0A372L8P9-F1
#
_entry.id   AF-A0A372L8P9-F1
#
_cell.length_a   1.000
_cell.length_b   1.000
_cell.length_c   1.000
_cell.angle_alpha   90.00
_cell.angle_beta   90.00
_cell.angle_gamma   90.00
#
_symmetry.space_group_name_H-M   'P 1'
#
loop_
_entity.id
_entity.type
_entity.pdbx_description
1 polymer ?
#
loop_
_entity_poly.entity_id
_entity_poly.type
_entity_poly.pdbx_seq_one_letter_code
_entity_poly.pdbx_strand_id
1 'polypeptide(L)' 'MNELKLQLLAKIGDEIIFKQGVRGVIEKVNSNSVIVTIISNPTTLEFPNDRTVVNHKNYKMANEEILGKSS' A
#
# COMPACT_ATOMS: atom_id res chain seq x y z
N MET A 1 -14.42 4.15 -25.71
CA MET A 1 -13.34 3.55 -24.93
C MET A 1 -12.68 4.65 -24.13
N ASN A 2 -12.91 4.74 -22.83
CA ASN A 2 -12.07 5.56 -21.94
C ASN A 2 -12.16 4.95 -20.54
N GLU A 3 -11.63 3.74 -20.44
CA GLU A 3 -11.36 3.08 -19.17
C GLU A 3 -10.17 3.81 -18.54
N LEU A 4 -10.43 4.97 -17.91
CA LEU A 4 -9.58 5.47 -16.82
C LEU A 4 -9.80 4.57 -15.60
N LYS A 5 -9.64 3.25 -15.78
CA LYS A 5 -9.36 2.33 -14.71
C LYS A 5 -7.89 2.54 -14.38
N LEU A 6 -7.60 3.69 -13.78
CA LEU A 6 -6.50 3.80 -12.85
C LEU A 6 -6.88 2.92 -11.65
N GLN A 7 -6.90 1.61 -11.88
CA GLN A 7 -6.55 0.65 -10.85
C GLN A 7 -5.13 1.09 -10.51
N LEU A 8 -5.00 1.89 -9.46
CA LEU A 8 -3.75 2.28 -8.85
C LEU A 8 -3.07 0.97 -8.45
N LEU A 9 -2.39 0.35 -9.42
CA LEU A 9 -1.57 -0.82 -9.21
C LEU A 9 -0.49 -0.33 -8.27
N ALA A 10 -0.51 -0.85 -7.05
CA ALA A 10 0.55 -0.64 -6.08
C ALA A 10 1.90 -0.87 -6.76
N LYS A 11 2.81 0.11 -6.63
CA LYS A 11 4.16 0.02 -7.14
C LYS A 11 5.13 -0.15 -6.00
N ILE A 12 6.30 -0.68 -6.32
CA ILE A 12 7.42 -0.71 -5.39
C ILE A 12 7.76 0.73 -5.01
N GLY A 13 7.89 0.99 -3.71
CA GLY A 13 8.13 2.32 -3.14
C GLY A 13 6.87 3.08 -2.72
N ASP A 14 5.68 2.61 -3.07
CA ASP A 14 4.44 3.24 -2.60
C ASP A 14 4.19 2.97 -1.12
N GLU A 15 3.79 4.01 -0.39
CA GLU A 15 3.34 3.89 1.00
C GLU A 15 1.86 3.49 1.04
N ILE A 16 1.57 2.46 1.83
CA ILE A 16 0.22 1.98 2.08
C ILE A 16 -0.09 1.98 3.57
N ILE A 17 -1.37 2.19 3.86
CA ILE A 17 -1.93 2.10 5.21
C ILE A 17 -2.87 0.91 5.25
N PHE A 18 -2.61 0.00 6.17
CA PHE A 18 -3.42 -1.19 6.40
C PHE A 18 -3.57 -1.40 7.90
N LYS A 19 -4.44 -2.32 8.33
CA LYS A 19 -4.61 -2.75 9.75
C LYS A 19 -4.54 -1.60 10.79
N GLN A 20 -5.68 -1.04 11.18
CA GLN A 20 -5.77 -0.05 12.29
C GLN A 20 -4.71 1.08 12.25
N GLY A 21 -4.21 1.46 11.07
CA GLY A 21 -3.24 2.55 10.91
C GLY A 21 -1.77 2.13 10.80
N VAL A 22 -1.47 0.83 10.69
CA VAL A 22 -0.11 0.37 10.33
C VAL A 22 0.26 0.89 8.94
N ARG A 23 1.45 1.48 8.85
CA ARG A 23 2.00 2.00 7.60
C ARG A 23 3.17 1.17 7.14
N GLY A 24 3.21 0.90 5.84
CA GLY A 24 4.31 0.17 5.23
C GLY A 24 4.58 0.64 3.82
N VAL A 25 5.81 0.43 3.37
CA VAL A 25 6.25 0.72 2.00
C VAL A 25 6.30 -0.58 1.23
N ILE A 26 5.76 -0.58 0.02
CA ILE A 26 5.74 -1.76 -0.84
C ILE A 26 7.15 -2.09 -1.33
N GLU A 27 7.64 -3.27 -0.99
CA GLU A 27 8.93 -3.79 -1.46
C GLU A 27 8.74 -4.71 -2.67
N LYS A 28 7.63 -5.45 -2.71
CA LYS A 28 7.32 -6.38 -3.80
C LYS A 28 5.83 -6.46 -4.07
N VAL A 29 5.48 -6.58 -5.35
CA VAL A 29 4.10 -6.73 -5.81
C VAL A 29 3.92 -8.11 -6.43
N ASN A 30 2.93 -8.85 -5.96
CA ASN A 30 2.47 -10.11 -6.53
C ASN A 30 1.05 -9.93 -7.08
N SER A 31 0.52 -10.89 -7.84
CA SER A 31 -0.79 -10.75 -8.48
C SER A 31 -1.97 -10.55 -7.52
N ASN A 32 -1.89 -11.06 -6.29
CA ASN A 32 -2.96 -11.01 -5.30
C ASN A 32 -2.58 -10.26 -4.02
N SER A 33 -1.31 -9.91 -3.85
CA SER A 33 -0.78 -9.35 -2.62
C SER A 33 0.49 -8.55 -2.84
N VAL A 34 0.80 -7.68 -1.90
CA VAL A 34 2.05 -6.94 -1.82
C VAL A 34 2.82 -7.38 -0.58
N ILE A 35 4.13 -7.40 -0.69
CA ILE A 35 5.03 -7.50 0.46
C ILE A 35 5.42 -6.07 0.81
N VAL A 36 5.22 -5.72 2.07
CA VAL A 36 5.52 -4.38 2.58
C VAL A 36 6.44 -4.46 3.77
N THR A 37 7.30 -3.45 3.86
CA THR A 37 8.16 -3.22 5.02
C THR A 37 7.49 -2.19 5.91
N ILE A 38 7.29 -2.53 7.18
CA ILE A 38 6.63 -1.72 8.19
C ILE A 38 7.52 -0.54 8.54
N ILE A 39 6.98 0.66 8.39
CA ILE A 39 7.67 1.90 8.76
C ILE A 39 7.07 2.54 10.02
N SER A 40 5.81 2.24 10.30
CA SER A 40 5.11 2.76 11.47
C SER A 40 4.03 1.79 11.90
N ASN A 41 4.07 1.41 13.17
CA ASN A 41 3.12 0.49 13.76
C ASN A 41 2.57 1.10 15.05
N PRO A 42 1.39 1.73 15.00
CA PRO A 42 0.74 2.27 16.21
C PRO A 42 0.08 1.18 17.06
N THR A 43 0.17 -0.09 16.67
CA THR A 43 -0.47 -1.23 17.33
C THR A 43 0.56 -2.08 18.08
N THR A 44 0.09 -2.98 18.92
CA THR A 44 0.94 -3.96 19.62
C THR A 44 1.26 -5.20 18.77
N LEU A 45 1.01 -5.15 17.45
CA LEU A 45 1.30 -6.28 16.55
C LEU A 45 2.81 -6.41 16.34
N GLU A 46 3.36 -7.60 16.49
CA GLU A 46 4.76 -7.86 16.15
C GLU A 46 4.87 -8.32 14.70
N PHE A 47 5.76 -7.68 13.94
CA PHE A 47 6.02 -8.03 12.55
C PHE A 47 7.42 -8.65 12.44
N PRO A 48 7.53 -9.95 12.08
CA PRO A 48 8.83 -10.58 11.97
C PRO A 48 9.64 -9.94 10.83
N ASN A 49 10.84 -9.46 11.17
CA ASN A 49 11.74 -8.71 10.25
C ASN A 49 11.10 -7.45 9.66
N ASP A 50 10.16 -6.82 10.38
CA ASP A 50 9.46 -5.61 9.94
C ASP A 50 8.81 -5.77 8.56
N ARG A 51 8.39 -6.99 8.19
CA ARG A 51 7.78 -7.30 6.90
C ARG A 51 6.48 -8.04 7.05
N THR A 52 5.55 -7.78 6.13
CA THR A 52 4.29 -8.50 6.09
C THR A 52 3.71 -8.57 4.68
N VAL A 53 2.79 -9.52 4.48
CA VAL A 53 2.08 -9.70 3.22
C VAL A 53 0.68 -9.16 3.37
N VAL A 54 0.30 -8.22 2.50
CA VAL A 54 -1.00 -7.55 2.53
C VAL A 54 -1.71 -7.78 1.20
N ASN A 55 -2.98 -8.16 1.25
CA ASN A 55 -3.79 -8.33 0.05
C ASN A 55 -4.19 -6.96 -0.54
N HIS A 56 -4.25 -6.84 -1.87
CA HIS A 56 -4.69 -5.61 -2.55
C HIS A 56 -6.05 -5.06 -2.11
N LYS A 57 -6.92 -5.92 -1.57
CA LYS A 57 -8.24 -5.52 -1.04
C LYS A 57 -8.20 -4.96 0.40
N ASN A 58 -7.06 -5.05 1.09
CA ASN A 58 -6.95 -4.81 2.53
C ASN A 58 -5.99 -3.66 2.91
N TYR A 59 -5.66 -2.78 1.98
CA TYR A 59 -4.89 -1.56 2.24
C TYR A 59 -5.46 -0.36 1.49
N LYS A 60 -5.03 0.84 1.89
CA LYS A 60 -5.27 2.11 1.19
C LYS A 60 -3.94 2.74 0.83
N MET A 61 -3.88 3.44 -0.30
CA MET A 61 -2.68 4.20 -0.69
C MET A 61 -2.57 5.44 0.20
N ALA A 62 -1.38 5.72 0.73
CA ALA A 62 -1.16 6.94 1.51
C ALA A 62 -1.12 8.20 0.62
N ASN A 63 -0.76 8.04 -0.66
CA ASN A 63 -0.56 9.13 -1.63
C ASN A 63 -1.68 9.26 -2.68
N GLU A 64 -2.94 8.93 -2.35
CA GLU A 64 -4.07 8.97 -3.29
C GLU A 64 -4.51 10.40 -3.71
N GLU A 65 -3.66 11.42 -3.56
CA GLU A 65 -4.06 12.84 -3.69
C GLU A 65 -3.47 13.62 -4.87
N ILE A 66 -2.63 13.05 -5.75
CA ILE A 66 -2.00 13.82 -6.84
C ILE A 66 -2.21 13.17 -8.22
N LEU A 67 -3.45 13.08 -8.70
CA LEU A 67 -3.71 13.00 -10.16
C LEU A 67 -5.04 13.65 -10.58
N GLY A 68 -5.36 14.80 -9.98
CA GLY A 68 -6.56 15.56 -10.32
C GLY A 68 -6.41 17.08 -10.30
N LYS A 69 -5.21 17.62 -10.10
CA LYS A 69 -4.97 19.08 -10.11
C LYS A 69 -3.74 19.44 -10.93
N SER A 70 -3.86 19.33 -12.24
CA SER A 70 -3.02 20.05 -13.20
C SER A 70 -3.73 20.04 -14.54
N SER A 71 -4.58 21.05 -14.75
CA SER A 71 -4.85 21.77 -16.00
C SER A 71 -6.06 22.68 -15.81
#